data_AF-A0A6L9KP31-F1
#
_entry.id   AF-A0A6L9KP31-F1
#
_cell.length_a   1.000
_cell.length_b   1.000
_cell.length_c   1.000
_cell.angle_alpha   90.00
_cell.angle_beta   90.00
_cell.angle_gamma   90.00
#
_symmetry.space_group_name_H-M   'P 1'
#
loop_
_entity.id
_entity.type
_entity.pdbx_description
1 polymer ?
#
loop_
_entity_poly.entity_id
_entity_poly.type
_entity_poly.pdbx_seq_one_letter_code
_entity_poly.pdbx_strand_id
1 'polypeptide(L)'
;MASLALIGGLLVSNFMGGETKIEQRIERIYALDDPRFTNELGVLLGSPFLTGNKVSAQLNGDQIFPPMLAAIRSAKVSITFETYIYWSGDIGHRPPRRECSTSRARTGR
;
A
#
# COMPACT_ATOMS: atom_id res chain seq x y z
N MET A 1 -37.40 -2.86 -27.87
CA MET A 1 -36.78 -1.51 -27.94
C MET A 1 -36.11 -1.11 -26.63
N ALA A 2 -36.81 -1.12 -25.48
CA ALA A 2 -36.23 -0.70 -24.19
C ALA A 2 -34.99 -1.51 -23.74
N SER A 3 -34.98 -2.83 -23.93
CA SER A 3 -33.86 -3.69 -23.52
C SER A 3 -32.57 -3.43 -24.32
N LEU A 4 -32.70 -3.10 -25.61
CA LEU A 4 -31.57 -2.72 -26.47
C LEU A 4 -30.96 -1.38 -26.04
N ALA A 5 -31.81 -0.42 -25.65
CA ALA A 5 -31.35 0.85 -25.12
C ALA A 5 -30.60 0.69 -23.79
N LEU A 6 -31.08 -0.21 -22.93
CA LEU A 6 -30.45 -0.48 -21.63
C LEU A 6 -29.09 -1.16 -21.79
N ILE A 7 -28.99 -2.17 -22.67
CA ILE A 7 -27.72 -2.83 -23.01
C ILE A 7 -26.75 -1.83 -23.64
N GLY A 8 -27.22 -1.01 -24.59
CA GLY A 8 -26.41 0.03 -25.22
C GLY A 8 -25.87 1.04 -24.20
N GLY A 9 -26.71 1.51 -23.29
CA GLY A 9 -26.30 2.41 -22.21
C GLY A 9 -25.28 1.78 -21.26
N LEU A 10 -25.45 0.50 -20.91
CA LEU A 10 -24.53 -0.22 -20.03
C LEU A 10 -23.15 -0.43 -20.69
N LEU A 11 -23.13 -0.68 -22.00
CA LEU A 11 -21.90 -0.81 -22.78
C LEU A 11 -21.15 0.52 -22.87
N VAL A 12 -21.85 1.63 -23.16
CA VAL A 12 -21.25 2.96 -23.20
C VAL A 12 -20.68 3.34 -21.83
N SER A 13 -21.44 3.09 -20.75
CA SER A 13 -20.99 3.37 -19.39
C SER A 13 -19.74 2.58 -18.99
N ASN A 14 -19.66 1.29 -19.38
CA ASN A 14 -18.48 0.46 -19.09
C ASN A 14 -17.24 0.85 -19.92
N PHE A 15 -17.41 1.26 -21.19
CA PHE A 15 -16.29 1.63 -22.06
C PHE A 15 -15.81 3.06 -21.87
N MET A 16 -16.66 3.95 -21.37
CA MET A 16 -16.29 5.32 -21.00
C MET A 16 -15.73 5.35 -19.57
N GLY A 17 -14.86 4.39 -19.25
CA GLY A 17 -14.10 4.36 -18.01
C GLY A 17 -13.30 5.65 -17.90
N GLY A 18 -13.71 6.51 -16.96
CA GLY A 18 -13.07 7.77 -16.64
C GLY A 18 -11.76 7.57 -15.90
N GLU A 19 -10.80 6.87 -16.51
CA GLU A 19 -9.43 6.97 -16.05
C GLU A 19 -8.89 8.32 -16.48
N THR A 20 -8.53 9.16 -15.49
CA THR A 20 -7.78 10.37 -15.74
C THR A 20 -6.47 9.95 -16.41
N LYS A 21 -6.42 10.07 -17.74
CA LYS A 21 -5.18 9.85 -18.47
C LYS A 21 -4.19 10.88 -17.95
N ILE A 22 -3.13 10.40 -17.31
CA ILE A 22 -2.01 11.26 -16.93
C ILE A 22 -1.31 11.64 -18.24
N GLU A 23 -1.80 12.68 -18.91
CA GLU A 23 -1.29 13.12 -20.21
C GLU A 23 0.08 13.77 -20.07
N GLN A 24 0.40 14.29 -18.88
CA GLN A 24 1.64 14.98 -18.63
C GLN A 24 2.55 14.16 -17.73
N ARG A 25 3.68 13.73 -18.29
CA ARG A 25 4.78 13.17 -17.52
C ARG A 25 5.32 14.26 -16.60
N ILE A 26 5.22 14.07 -15.29
CA ILE A 26 5.84 14.96 -14.33
C ILE A 26 7.34 14.87 -14.54
N GLU A 27 7.94 15.96 -15.04
CA GLU A 27 9.39 16.04 -15.15
C GLU A 27 10.01 16.07 -13.76
N ARG A 28 11.13 15.37 -13.62
CA ARG A 28 11.83 15.31 -12.36
C ARG A 28 12.71 16.54 -12.22
N ILE A 29 12.21 17.53 -11.50
CA ILE A 29 12.85 18.84 -11.33
C ILE A 29 14.04 18.76 -10.34
N TYR A 30 14.06 17.79 -9.42
CA TYR A 30 15.08 17.64 -8.38
C TYR A 30 15.81 16.29 -8.44
N ALA A 31 17.11 16.31 -8.14
CA ALA A 31 17.92 15.11 -7.93
C ALA A 31 17.50 14.39 -6.62
N LEU A 32 17.85 13.10 -6.46
CA LEU A 32 17.33 12.27 -5.34
C LEU A 32 17.98 12.67 -4.01
N ASP A 33 19.18 13.21 -4.11
CA ASP A 33 20.03 13.71 -3.04
C ASP A 33 19.76 15.18 -2.70
N ASP A 34 18.94 15.88 -3.50
CA ASP A 34 18.53 17.24 -3.19
C ASP A 34 17.50 17.22 -2.03
N PRO A 35 17.75 17.92 -0.91
CA PRO A 35 16.80 18.00 0.20
C PRO A 35 15.40 18.49 -0.21
N ARG A 36 15.29 19.27 -1.29
CA ARG A 36 14.01 19.74 -1.84
C ARG A 36 13.16 18.61 -2.38
N PHE A 37 13.77 17.55 -2.90
CA PHE A 37 13.04 16.38 -3.40
C PHE A 37 12.19 15.74 -2.31
N THR A 38 12.77 15.53 -1.13
CA THR A 38 12.07 14.91 0.01
C THR A 38 10.94 15.81 0.53
N ASN A 39 11.14 17.13 0.57
CA ASN A 39 10.11 18.07 1.01
C ASN A 39 8.90 18.08 0.07
N GLU A 40 9.11 18.21 -1.24
CA GLU A 40 8.05 18.19 -2.25
C GLU A 40 7.30 16.86 -2.26
N LEU A 41 8.04 15.75 -2.13
CA LEU A 41 7.44 14.42 -2.02
C LEU A 41 6.58 14.30 -0.75
N GLY A 42 7.00 14.90 0.37
CA GLY A 42 6.21 14.93 1.60
C GLY A 42 4.91 15.70 1.45
N VAL A 43 4.93 16.83 0.73
CA VAL A 43 3.73 17.61 0.39
C VAL A 43 2.78 16.79 -0.47
N LEU A 44 3.30 16.12 -1.52
CA LEU A 44 2.50 15.30 -2.42
C LEU A 44 1.84 14.11 -1.71
N LEU A 45 2.57 13.46 -0.79
CA LEU A 45 2.08 12.31 -0.03
C LEU A 45 1.23 12.70 1.19
N GLY A 46 1.09 14.01 1.47
CA GLY A 46 0.29 14.53 2.58
C GLY A 46 0.93 14.34 3.96
N SER A 47 2.21 13.97 4.04
CA SER A 47 2.93 13.78 5.30
C SER A 47 4.42 14.09 5.15
N PRO A 48 5.01 14.90 6.05
CA PRO A 48 6.43 15.22 6.00
C PRO A 48 7.28 14.00 6.34
N PHE A 49 8.46 13.91 5.73
CA PHE A 49 9.45 12.92 6.11
C PHE A 49 10.05 13.27 7.48
N LEU A 50 9.98 12.32 8.41
CA LEU A 50 10.57 12.47 9.74
C LEU A 50 12.03 12.00 9.74
N THR A 51 12.88 12.72 10.48
CA THR A 51 14.27 12.34 10.73
C THR A 51 14.36 11.22 11.76
N GLY A 52 15.47 10.46 11.76
CA GLY A 52 15.70 9.39 12.74
C GLY A 52 15.05 8.05 12.40
N ASN A 53 14.24 7.97 11.34
CA ASN A 53 13.70 6.71 10.84
C ASN A 53 14.81 5.83 10.26
N LYS A 54 14.80 4.54 10.63
CA LYS A 54 15.66 3.53 10.02
C LYS A 54 14.86 2.72 9.01
N VAL A 55 15.23 2.83 7.74
CA VAL A 55 14.57 2.11 6.65
C VAL A 55 15.55 1.09 6.08
N SER A 56 15.07 -0.14 5.86
CA SER A 56 15.81 -1.19 5.17
C SER A 56 14.94 -1.75 4.07
N ALA A 57 15.41 -1.67 2.82
CA ALA A 57 14.72 -2.29 1.71
C ALA A 57 14.88 -3.81 1.80
N GLN A 58 13.76 -4.53 1.79
CA GLN A 58 13.73 -5.99 1.78
C GLN A 58 13.02 -6.44 0.52
N LEU A 59 13.74 -7.17 -0.31
CA LEU A 59 13.23 -7.66 -1.59
C LEU A 59 12.83 -9.11 -1.39
N ASN A 60 11.62 -9.49 -1.84
CA ASN A 60 11.05 -10.84 -1.78
C ASN A 60 10.69 -11.38 -0.38
N GLY A 61 9.98 -12.51 -0.36
CA GLY A 61 9.48 -13.15 0.86
C GLY A 61 10.60 -13.64 1.80
N ASP A 62 11.72 -14.12 1.27
CA ASP A 62 12.83 -14.64 2.06
C ASP A 62 13.50 -13.55 2.90
N GLN A 63 13.49 -12.30 2.41
CA GLN A 63 13.96 -11.16 3.19
C GLN A 63 12.84 -10.61 4.08
N ILE A 64 11.61 -10.48 3.57
CA ILE A 64 10.50 -9.82 4.28
C ILE A 64 10.03 -10.63 5.50
N PHE A 65 9.83 -11.94 5.37
CA PHE A 65 9.14 -12.73 6.39
C PHE A 65 9.95 -13.00 7.66
N PRO A 66 11.27 -13.32 7.62
CA PRO A 66 12.02 -13.59 8.84
C PRO A 66 12.00 -12.45 9.87
N PRO A 67 12.30 -11.17 9.51
CA PRO A 67 12.24 -10.06 10.46
C PRO A 67 10.81 -9.69 10.85
N MET A 68 9.83 -9.85 9.96
CA MET A 68 8.41 -9.69 10.32
C MET A 68 8.01 -10.66 11.43
N LEU A 69 8.30 -11.95 11.24
CA LEU A 69 8.00 -12.99 12.22
C LEU A 69 8.82 -12.82 13.51
N ALA A 70 10.05 -12.30 13.42
CA ALA A 70 10.85 -11.96 14.60
C ALA A 70 10.22 -10.80 15.39
N ALA A 71 9.79 -9.74 14.70
CA ALA A 71 9.11 -8.60 15.30
C ALA A 71 7.83 -9.04 16.03
N ILE A 72 6.99 -9.85 15.36
CA ILE A 72 5.79 -10.45 15.95
C ILE A 72 6.14 -11.23 17.24
N ARG A 73 7.16 -12.09 17.21
CA ARG A 73 7.56 -12.88 18.38
C ARG A 73 8.13 -12.04 19.53
N SER A 74 8.75 -10.89 19.23
CA SER A 74 9.38 -10.03 20.23
C SER A 74 8.45 -8.98 20.84
N ALA A 75 7.30 -8.72 20.22
CA ALA A 75 6.36 -7.71 20.66
C ALA A 75 5.79 -8.06 22.04
N LYS A 76 5.84 -7.11 22.99
CA LYS A 76 5.35 -7.30 24.36
C LYS A 76 3.96 -6.71 24.61
N VAL A 77 3.54 -5.76 23.78
CA VAL A 77 2.30 -4.99 23.98
C VAL A 77 1.44 -5.04 22.73
N SER A 78 1.95 -4.54 21.61
CA SER A 78 1.24 -4.53 20.34
C SER A 78 2.21 -4.48 19.17
N ILE A 79 1.73 -4.95 18.03
CA ILE A 79 2.37 -4.81 16.73
C ILE A 79 1.27 -4.52 15.69
N THR A 80 1.52 -3.58 14.79
CA THR A 80 0.58 -3.20 13.73
C THR A 80 1.28 -3.35 12.38
N PHE A 81 0.67 -4.09 11.48
CA PHE A 81 1.13 -4.27 10.11
C PHE A 81 -0.05 -4.17 9.15
N GLU A 82 0.17 -3.45 8.06
CA GLU A 82 -0.72 -3.40 6.92
C GLU A 82 0.01 -4.06 5.76
N THR A 83 -0.46 -5.24 5.37
CA THR A 83 0.16 -6.02 4.29
C THR A 83 -0.91 -6.77 3.53
N TYR A 84 -0.72 -6.91 2.23
CA TYR A 84 -1.50 -7.81 1.40
C TYR A 84 -0.58 -8.87 0.81
N ILE A 85 -0.79 -10.14 1.17
CA ILE A 85 -0.01 -11.28 0.66
C ILE A 85 -0.81 -11.94 -0.46
N TYR A 86 -0.42 -11.70 -1.71
CA TYR A 86 -1.09 -12.24 -2.91
C TYR A 86 -0.51 -13.61 -3.36
N TRP A 87 0.56 -14.08 -2.74
CA TRP A 87 1.32 -15.26 -3.20
C TRP A 87 1.25 -16.40 -2.18
N SER A 88 0.87 -17.58 -2.68
CA SER A 88 0.84 -18.84 -1.92
C SER A 88 2.25 -19.43 -1.86
N GLY A 89 2.85 -19.45 -0.68
CA GLY A 89 4.11 -20.12 -0.41
C GLY A 89 4.14 -20.64 1.03
N ASP A 90 5.04 -21.58 1.35
CA ASP A 90 5.07 -22.29 2.65
C ASP A 90 5.11 -21.35 3.87
N ILE A 91 5.65 -20.15 3.71
CA ILE A 91 5.72 -19.15 4.79
C ILE A 91 4.34 -18.52 5.07
N GLY A 92 3.49 -18.36 4.05
CA GLY A 92 2.11 -17.88 4.22
C GLY A 92 1.21 -18.88 4.94
N HIS A 93 1.58 -20.16 4.94
CA HIS A 93 0.87 -21.22 5.66
C HIS A 93 1.31 -21.39 7.10
N ARG A 94 2.39 -20.72 7.55
CA ARG A 94 2.76 -20.75 8.97
C ARG A 94 1.77 -19.88 9.74
N PRO A 95 0.85 -20.46 10.53
CA PRO A 95 -0.12 -19.65 11.24
C PRO A 95 0.64 -18.74 12.23
N PRO A 96 0.39 -17.41 12.24
CA PRO A 96 0.79 -16.61 13.39
C PRO A 96 0.08 -17.23 14.59
N ARG A 97 0.85 -17.78 15.53
CA ARG A 97 0.32 -18.48 16.69
C ARG A 97 -0.52 -17.50 17.50
N ARG A 98 -1.85 -17.54 17.28
CA ARG A 98 -2.94 -16.99 18.09
C ARG A 98 -2.70 -15.62 18.73
N GLU A 99 -2.24 -14.60 18.01
CA GLU A 99 -2.18 -13.24 18.56
C GLU A 99 -2.05 -12.17 17.45
N CYS A 100 -2.83 -12.31 16.38
CA CYS A 100 -3.16 -11.17 15.55
C CYS A 100 -4.60 -10.78 15.88
N SER A 101 -4.78 -10.00 16.95
CA SER A 101 -6.03 -9.27 17.12
C SER A 101 -6.10 -8.28 15.96
N THR A 102 -6.91 -8.59 14.95
CA THR A 102 -7.34 -7.63 13.95
C THR A 102 -8.04 -6.50 14.71
N SER A 103 -7.31 -5.44 15.07
CA SER A 103 -7.94 -4.23 15.58
C SER A 103 -8.76 -3.67 14.44
N ARG A 104 -10.08 -3.86 14.53
CA ARG A 104 -11.04 -3.22 13.64
C ARG A 104 -10.80 -1.71 13.70
N ALA A 105 -10.18 -1.17 12.66
CA ALA A 105 -10.26 0.25 12.38
C ALA A 105 -11.71 0.54 11.93
N ARG A 106 -12.59 0.78 12.90
CA ARG A 106 -13.83 1.55 12.73
C ARG A 106 -14.43 1.91 14.09
N THR A 107 -13.86 2.90 14.73
CA THR A 107 -14.50 3.82 15.71
C THR A 107 -13.48 4.94 15.93
N GLY A 108 -13.74 6.23 15.87
CA GLY A 108 -14.93 7.04 15.62
C GLY A 108 -14.42 8.44 15.22
N ARG A 109 -15.38 9.32 14.98
CA ARG A 109 -15.24 10.71 14.52
C ARG A 109 -14.28 11.56 15.34
#